data_AF-A0A657PMM2-F1
#
_entry.id   AF-A0A657PMM2-F1
#
_cell.length_a   1.000
_cell.length_b   1.000
_cell.length_c   1.000
_cell.angle_alpha   90.00
_cell.angle_beta   90.00
_cell.angle_gamma   90.00
#
_symmetry.space_group_name_H-M   'P 1'
#
loop_
_entity.id
_entity.type
_entity.pdbx_description
1 polymer ?
#
loop_
_entity_poly.entity_id
_entity_poly.type
_entity_poly.pdbx_seq_one_letter_code
_entity_poly.pdbx_strand_id
1 'polypeptide(L)'
;MFRVVPGAASRKDFVLGAEGLLPAAEAQAGGETIYAAYDAQGALLGVAMEAAATGYQDVIRILYGYNPACECVTGIKVLKMAETPGLGDKIAFDPEFLKNFEALDARLAPGRDGLLNEIVAVKHGNKTAPWQVDSISGATISSKAIARMINQSGQRMFPLIMRHLDRLRAGG
;
A
#
# COMPACT_ATOMS: atom_id res chain seq x y z
N MET A 1 -1.95 2.02 -11.02
CA MET A 1 -0.82 1.08 -11.11
C MET A 1 0.50 1.81 -11.24
N PHE A 2 0.83 2.45 -12.37
CA PHE A 2 2.14 3.07 -12.60
C PHE A 2 2.60 4.13 -11.58
N ARG A 3 1.66 4.81 -10.91
CA ARG A 3 1.97 5.77 -9.83
C ARG A 3 2.38 5.12 -8.50
N VAL A 4 2.03 3.85 -8.30
CA VAL A 4 2.26 3.15 -7.01
C VAL A 4 3.20 1.97 -7.15
N VAL A 5 3.34 1.40 -8.35
CA VAL A 5 4.41 0.45 -8.70
C VAL A 5 5.16 1.03 -9.91
N PRO A 6 6.25 1.79 -9.69
CA PRO A 6 7.03 2.39 -10.76
C PRO A 6 7.63 1.34 -11.70
N GLY A 7 7.72 1.66 -13.00
CA GLY A 7 8.33 0.79 -14.01
C GLY A 7 7.42 -0.33 -14.55
N ALA A 8 6.20 -0.48 -14.02
CA ALA A 8 5.25 -1.46 -14.55
C ALA A 8 4.95 -1.17 -16.03
N ALA A 9 4.86 -2.23 -16.83
CA ALA A 9 4.42 -2.20 -18.23
C ALA A 9 3.07 -2.90 -18.37
N SER A 10 2.78 -3.92 -17.55
CA SER A 10 1.52 -4.65 -17.55
C SER A 10 0.99 -4.92 -16.15
N ARG A 11 -0.27 -5.35 -16.08
CA ARG A 11 -1.00 -5.67 -14.85
C ARG A 11 -1.78 -6.95 -15.02
N LYS A 12 -1.81 -7.79 -13.98
CA LYS A 12 -2.77 -8.90 -13.84
C LYS A 12 -3.48 -8.78 -12.50
N ASP A 13 -4.74 -9.19 -12.49
CA ASP A 13 -5.61 -9.06 -11.32
C ASP A 13 -5.79 -10.42 -10.69
N PHE A 14 -5.65 -10.45 -9.38
CA PHE A 14 -5.85 -11.62 -8.55
C PHE A 14 -6.84 -11.29 -7.44
N VAL A 15 -7.50 -12.33 -6.95
CA VAL A 15 -8.31 -12.26 -5.74
C VAL A 15 -7.74 -13.26 -4.77
N LEU A 16 -7.45 -12.77 -3.57
CA LEU A 16 -7.06 -13.61 -2.44
C LEU A 16 -8.30 -13.89 -1.59
N GLY A 17 -8.84 -15.10 -1.74
CA GLY A 17 -10.03 -15.58 -1.05
C GLY A 17 -9.75 -16.78 -0.15
N ALA A 18 -10.81 -17.43 0.33
CA ALA A 18 -10.71 -18.64 1.15
C ALA A 18 -10.03 -19.81 0.42
N GLU A 19 -10.15 -19.86 -0.91
CA GLU A 19 -9.54 -20.88 -1.78
C GLU A 19 -8.07 -20.55 -2.13
N GLY A 20 -7.54 -19.44 -1.60
CA GLY A 20 -6.21 -18.93 -1.90
C GLY A 20 -6.19 -17.84 -2.96
N LEU A 21 -5.04 -17.65 -3.60
CA LEU A 21 -4.83 -16.63 -4.63
C LEU A 21 -5.20 -17.18 -6.01
N LEU A 22 -6.23 -16.61 -6.64
CA LEU A 22 -6.71 -16.99 -7.97
C LEU A 22 -6.69 -15.78 -8.92
N PRO A 23 -6.51 -15.98 -10.23
CA PRO A 23 -6.79 -14.94 -11.22
C PRO A 23 -8.20 -14.39 -11.04
N ALA A 24 -8.39 -13.07 -11.15
CA ALA A 24 -9.66 -12.43 -10.83
C ALA A 24 -10.83 -12.91 -11.72
N ALA A 25 -10.55 -13.39 -12.93
CA ALA A 25 -11.56 -13.96 -13.83
C ALA A 25 -12.08 -15.35 -13.38
N GLU A 26 -11.31 -16.05 -12.56
CA GLU A 26 -11.62 -17.40 -12.04
C GLU A 26 -12.13 -17.36 -10.61
N ALA A 27 -11.92 -16.24 -9.91
CA ALA A 27 -12.32 -16.08 -8.53
C ALA A 27 -13.83 -15.91 -8.40
N GLN A 28 -14.41 -16.62 -7.44
CA GLN A 28 -15.78 -16.40 -6.99
C GLN A 28 -15.86 -15.09 -6.20
N ALA A 29 -17.08 -14.58 -6.02
CA ALA A 29 -17.28 -13.33 -5.29
C ALA A 29 -16.76 -13.42 -3.84
N GLY A 30 -15.97 -12.41 -3.43
CA GLY A 30 -15.39 -12.31 -2.09
C GLY A 30 -13.87 -12.41 -2.08
N GLY A 31 -13.23 -11.88 -1.03
CA GLY A 31 -11.77 -11.82 -0.91
C GLY A 31 -11.20 -10.45 -1.25
N GLU A 32 -9.87 -10.35 -1.18
CA GLU A 32 -9.14 -9.11 -1.37
C GLU A 32 -8.53 -9.05 -2.78
N THR A 33 -8.78 -7.97 -3.49
CA THR A 33 -8.23 -7.78 -4.84
C THR A 33 -6.77 -7.33 -4.76
N ILE A 34 -5.91 -8.01 -5.52
CA ILE A 34 -4.48 -7.73 -5.65
C ILE A 34 -4.19 -7.44 -7.12
N TYR A 35 -3.67 -6.26 -7.40
CA TYR A 35 -3.23 -5.89 -8.73
C TYR A 35 -1.73 -6.16 -8.84
N ALA A 36 -1.31 -7.24 -9.50
CA ALA A 36 0.10 -7.54 -9.71
C ALA A 36 0.65 -6.76 -10.91
N ALA A 37 1.81 -6.11 -10.74
CA ALA A 37 2.46 -5.30 -11.76
C ALA A 37 3.74 -5.96 -12.26
N TYR A 38 3.90 -6.01 -13.57
CA TYR A 38 5.05 -6.62 -14.21
C TYR A 38 5.77 -5.62 -15.12
N ASP A 39 7.08 -5.77 -15.24
CA ASP A 39 7.87 -5.04 -16.23
C ASP A 39 7.60 -5.55 -17.66
N ALA A 40 8.32 -4.99 -18.64
CA ALA A 40 8.18 -5.38 -20.04
C ALA A 40 8.69 -6.81 -20.32
N GLN A 41 9.51 -7.37 -19.43
CA GLN A 41 10.06 -8.72 -19.50
C GLN A 41 9.18 -9.75 -18.78
N GLY A 42 8.08 -9.31 -18.15
CA GLY A 42 7.18 -10.16 -17.38
C GLY A 42 7.64 -10.45 -15.96
N ALA A 43 8.68 -9.77 -15.46
CA ALA A 43 9.11 -9.89 -14.08
C ALA A 43 8.21 -9.08 -13.15
N LEU A 44 7.79 -9.70 -12.04
CA LEU A 44 6.96 -9.04 -11.03
C LEU A 44 7.75 -7.92 -10.34
N LEU A 45 7.28 -6.68 -10.48
CA LEU A 45 7.87 -5.51 -9.81
C LEU A 45 7.24 -5.24 -8.44
N GLY A 46 6.00 -5.67 -8.25
CA GLY A 46 5.26 -5.48 -7.02
C GLY A 46 3.77 -5.68 -7.22
N VAL A 47 3.02 -5.41 -6.16
CA VAL A 47 1.56 -5.48 -6.17
C VAL A 47 0.98 -4.17 -5.68
N ALA A 48 -0.23 -3.84 -6.13
CA ALA A 48 -1.01 -2.74 -5.61
C ALA A 48 -2.30 -3.26 -4.98
N MET A 49 -2.72 -2.62 -3.90
CA MET A 49 -3.92 -2.96 -3.14
C MET A 49 -4.64 -1.69 -2.73
N GLU A 50 -5.94 -1.82 -2.47
CA GLU A 50 -6.74 -0.74 -1.91
C GLU A 50 -6.74 -0.81 -0.38
N ALA A 51 -6.72 0.37 0.25
CA ALA A 51 -6.93 0.52 1.67
C ALA A 51 -7.87 1.70 1.92
N ALA A 52 -8.62 1.62 3.01
CA ALA A 52 -9.54 2.66 3.41
C ALA A 52 -9.49 2.87 4.92
N ALA A 53 -9.57 4.12 5.36
CA ALA A 53 -9.84 4.43 6.76
C ALA A 53 -10.54 5.78 6.87
N THR A 54 -11.22 5.98 8.00
CA THR A 54 -11.83 7.26 8.36
C THR A 54 -10.73 8.33 8.49
N GLY A 55 -10.87 9.39 7.69
CA GLY A 55 -10.08 10.61 7.75
C GLY A 55 -10.65 11.59 8.77
N TYR A 56 -10.53 12.89 8.49
CA TYR A 56 -11.08 13.93 9.35
C TYR A 56 -12.60 14.07 9.19
N GLN A 57 -13.10 14.08 7.95
CA GLN A 57 -14.53 14.29 7.68
C GLN A 57 -15.24 13.04 7.12
N ASP A 58 -14.57 12.25 6.29
CA ASP A 58 -15.12 11.02 5.68
C ASP A 58 -14.02 9.96 5.47
N VAL A 59 -14.40 8.80 4.93
CA VAL A 59 -13.50 7.72 4.54
C VAL A 59 -12.57 8.18 3.42
N ILE A 60 -11.27 8.07 3.67
CA ILE A 60 -10.23 8.17 2.66
C ILE A 60 -9.98 6.77 2.10
N ARG A 61 -9.90 6.66 0.77
CA ARG A 61 -9.53 5.43 0.05
C ARG A 61 -8.28 5.68 -0.77
N ILE A 62 -7.33 4.77 -0.70
CA ILE A 62 -6.09 4.83 -1.47
C ILE A 62 -5.87 3.53 -2.23
N LEU A 63 -5.15 3.64 -3.33
CA LEU A 63 -4.37 2.56 -3.90
C LEU A 63 -2.93 2.74 -3.41
N TYR A 64 -2.27 1.69 -2.96
CA TYR A 64 -0.86 1.76 -2.58
C TYR A 64 -0.11 0.53 -3.11
N GLY A 65 1.19 0.69 -3.32
CA GLY A 65 2.06 -0.35 -3.85
C GLY A 65 2.92 -1.00 -2.77
N TYR A 66 3.17 -2.29 -2.90
CA TYR A 66 4.11 -3.06 -2.09
C TYR A 66 5.04 -3.85 -3.00
N ASN A 67 6.34 -3.76 -2.76
CA ASN A 67 7.35 -4.54 -3.48
C ASN A 67 7.92 -5.64 -2.57
N PRO A 68 7.67 -6.92 -2.88
CA PRO A 68 8.18 -8.07 -2.12
C PRO A 68 9.70 -8.18 -2.04
N ALA A 69 10.45 -7.57 -2.97
CA ALA A 69 11.91 -7.67 -3.01
C ALA A 69 12.60 -6.80 -1.97
N CYS A 70 12.10 -5.57 -1.75
CA CYS A 70 12.58 -4.68 -0.69
C CYS A 70 11.76 -4.81 0.60
N GLU A 71 10.63 -5.53 0.56
CA GLU A 71 9.58 -5.52 1.57
C GLU A 71 9.21 -4.09 1.99
N CYS A 72 8.87 -3.28 0.99
CA CYS A 72 8.64 -1.85 1.18
C CYS A 72 7.41 -1.38 0.41
N VAL A 73 6.72 -0.36 0.95
CA VAL A 73 5.69 0.37 0.21
C VAL A 73 6.38 1.29 -0.79
N THR A 74 5.87 1.31 -2.02
CA THR A 74 6.50 1.97 -3.17
C THR A 74 5.77 3.23 -3.65
N GLY A 75 4.63 3.54 -3.05
CA GLY A 75 3.88 4.76 -3.31
C GLY A 75 2.41 4.63 -2.96
N ILE A 76 1.72 5.76 -2.94
CA ILE A 76 0.26 5.84 -2.74
C ILE A 76 -0.39 6.67 -3.84
N LYS A 77 -1.67 6.43 -4.07
CA LYS A 77 -2.55 7.28 -4.86
C LYS A 77 -3.89 7.35 -4.14
N VAL A 78 -4.33 8.55 -3.79
CA VAL A 78 -5.67 8.73 -3.25
C VAL A 78 -6.71 8.50 -4.36
N LEU A 79 -7.68 7.64 -4.09
CA LEU A 79 -8.78 7.30 -4.98
C LEU A 79 -10.04 8.09 -4.63
N LYS A 80 -10.31 8.25 -3.32
CA LYS A 80 -11.43 9.01 -2.79
C LYS A 80 -11.03 9.67 -1.48
N MET A 81 -11.44 10.91 -1.28
CA MET A 81 -11.41 11.59 0.01
C MET A 81 -12.52 12.64 0.03
N ALA A 82 -12.90 13.08 1.23
CA ALA A 82 -13.66 14.31 1.42
C ALA A 82 -12.97 15.14 2.51
N GLU A 83 -11.73 15.54 2.25
CA GLU A 83 -10.94 16.35 3.16
C GLU A 83 -11.08 17.83 2.85
N THR A 84 -10.77 18.68 3.84
CA THR A 84 -10.91 20.13 3.71
C THR A 84 -9.87 20.66 2.71
N PRO A 85 -10.28 21.37 1.64
CA PRO A 85 -9.36 21.96 0.67
C PRO A 85 -8.32 22.88 1.31
N GLY A 86 -7.06 22.77 0.89
CA GLY A 86 -5.95 23.57 1.41
C GLY A 86 -5.37 23.10 2.76
N LEU A 87 -6.00 22.12 3.43
CA LEU A 87 -5.45 21.46 4.62
C LEU A 87 -5.22 19.97 4.35
N GLY A 88 -6.30 19.18 4.40
CA GLY A 88 -6.24 17.72 4.38
C GLY A 88 -6.07 17.11 2.99
N ASP A 89 -6.44 17.84 1.94
CA ASP A 89 -6.30 17.42 0.54
C ASP A 89 -4.85 17.25 0.09
N LYS A 90 -3.93 17.94 0.76
CA LYS A 90 -2.48 17.85 0.54
C LYS A 90 -1.95 16.43 0.59
N ILE A 91 -2.58 15.52 1.33
CA ILE A 91 -2.18 14.09 1.36
C ILE A 91 -2.20 13.42 -0.03
N ALA A 92 -2.91 13.98 -1.02
CA ALA A 92 -2.95 13.44 -2.38
C ALA A 92 -1.87 13.97 -3.32
N PHE A 93 -1.28 15.13 -3.02
CA PHE A 93 -0.44 15.85 -4.00
C PHE A 93 0.78 16.55 -3.41
N ASP A 94 0.91 16.67 -2.10
CA ASP A 94 2.07 17.26 -1.46
C ASP A 94 3.31 16.35 -1.67
N PRO A 95 4.37 16.84 -2.33
CA PRO A 95 5.48 15.99 -2.74
C PRO A 95 6.31 15.51 -1.55
N GLU A 96 6.46 16.31 -0.49
CA GLU A 96 7.20 15.89 0.71
C GLU A 96 6.44 14.79 1.44
N PHE A 97 5.12 14.91 1.52
CA PHE A 97 4.29 13.86 2.10
C PHE A 97 4.32 12.57 1.28
N LEU A 98 4.16 12.66 -0.05
CA LEU A 98 4.16 11.48 -0.93
C LEU A 98 5.50 10.74 -0.91
N LYS A 99 6.61 11.47 -0.73
CA LYS A 99 7.96 10.90 -0.60
C LYS A 99 8.09 9.94 0.59
N ASN A 100 7.23 10.05 1.61
CA ASN A 100 7.22 9.08 2.71
C ASN A 100 7.00 7.65 2.24
N PHE A 101 6.31 7.46 1.11
CA PHE A 101 5.89 6.17 0.59
C PHE A 101 6.80 5.65 -0.53
N GLU A 102 7.86 6.36 -0.86
CA GLU A 102 8.92 5.90 -1.77
C GLU A 102 9.93 5.07 -0.96
N ALA A 103 9.70 3.76 -0.88
CA ALA A 103 10.47 2.82 -0.06
C ALA A 103 10.25 2.98 1.47
N LEU A 104 8.98 3.17 1.87
CA LEU A 104 8.60 3.06 3.28
C LEU A 104 8.82 1.62 3.75
N ASP A 105 9.61 1.45 4.80
CA ASP A 105 9.96 0.12 5.32
C ASP A 105 8.73 -0.62 5.84
N ALA A 106 8.52 -1.80 5.29
CA ALA A 106 7.39 -2.68 5.57
C ALA A 106 7.85 -4.14 5.72
N ARG A 107 9.11 -4.32 6.15
CA ARG A 107 9.70 -5.65 6.35
C ARG A 107 8.84 -6.49 7.28
N LEU A 108 8.76 -7.78 6.99
CA LEU A 108 8.08 -8.73 7.86
C LEU A 108 8.94 -9.06 9.09
N ALA A 109 8.27 -9.33 10.20
CA ALA A 109 8.91 -9.88 11.38
C ALA A 109 9.51 -11.26 11.06
N PRO A 110 10.48 -11.77 11.85
CA PRO A 110 11.07 -13.10 11.63
C PRO A 110 10.04 -14.23 11.50
N GLY A 111 8.90 -14.13 12.19
CA GLY A 111 7.78 -15.09 12.09
C GLY A 111 6.97 -15.01 10.80
N ARG A 112 7.15 -13.97 9.98
CA ARG A 112 6.43 -13.71 8.71
C ARG A 112 4.91 -13.77 8.85
N ASP A 113 4.40 -13.36 9.99
CA ASP A 113 2.99 -13.27 10.37
C ASP A 113 2.50 -11.83 10.55
N GLY A 114 3.42 -10.87 10.45
CA GLY A 114 3.15 -9.44 10.50
C GLY A 114 4.39 -8.62 10.17
N LEU A 115 4.29 -7.31 10.34
CA LEU A 115 5.37 -6.35 10.11
C LEU A 115 6.39 -6.41 11.25
N LEU A 116 7.67 -6.20 10.92
CA LEU A 116 8.77 -6.04 11.86
C LEU A 116 8.57 -4.79 12.73
N ASN A 117 8.10 -3.71 12.11
CA ASN A 117 7.74 -2.47 12.78
C ASN A 117 6.36 -2.03 12.31
N GLU A 118 5.53 -1.52 13.22
CA GLU A 118 4.28 -0.90 12.82
C GLU A 118 4.55 0.37 12.02
N ILE A 119 3.85 0.53 10.90
CA ILE A 119 3.87 1.77 10.14
C ILE A 119 3.08 2.82 10.93
N VAL A 120 3.75 3.88 11.37
CA VAL A 120 3.18 4.91 12.24
C VAL A 120 3.42 6.31 11.70
N ALA A 121 2.42 7.18 11.82
CA ALA A 121 2.60 8.58 11.51
C ALA A 121 3.19 9.33 12.71
N VAL A 122 4.21 10.15 12.46
CA VAL A 122 4.83 11.03 13.44
C VAL A 122 4.50 12.49 13.15
N LYS A 123 4.72 13.37 14.12
CA LYS A 123 4.56 14.82 13.92
C LYS A 123 5.51 15.28 12.80
N HIS A 124 5.06 16.24 12.00
CA HIS A 124 5.85 16.88 10.95
C HIS A 124 7.27 17.24 11.44
N GLY A 125 8.29 16.81 10.68
CA GLY A 125 9.70 17.03 10.99
C GLY A 125 10.30 16.05 12.01
N ASN A 126 9.53 15.09 12.54
CA ASN A 126 10.00 14.16 13.58
C ASN A 126 10.24 12.73 13.07
N LYS A 127 10.23 12.50 11.75
CA LYS A 127 10.57 11.19 11.18
C LYS A 127 12.03 10.86 11.43
N THR A 128 12.27 9.78 12.16
CA THR A 128 13.61 9.26 12.50
C THR A 128 13.83 7.83 12.02
N ALA A 129 12.76 7.15 11.61
CA ALA A 129 12.82 5.76 11.18
C ALA A 129 12.15 5.54 9.81
N PRO A 130 12.59 4.53 9.03
CA PRO A 130 12.11 4.34 7.65
C PRO A 130 10.68 3.78 7.56
N TRP A 131 10.12 3.22 8.63
CA TRP A 131 8.72 2.76 8.69
C TRP A 131 7.75 3.87 9.17
N GLN A 132 8.27 5.05 9.52
CA GLN A 132 7.44 6.17 9.95
C GLN A 132 6.96 6.99 8.75
N VAL A 133 5.78 7.59 8.87
CA VAL A 133 5.24 8.57 7.92
C VAL A 133 5.30 9.94 8.57
N ASP A 134 6.02 10.87 7.97
CA ASP A 134 6.04 12.25 8.44
C ASP A 134 4.70 12.94 8.10
N SER A 135 4.01 13.47 9.11
CA SER A 135 2.70 14.08 8.89
C SER A 135 2.82 15.45 8.22
N ILE A 136 1.72 15.90 7.61
CA ILE A 136 1.58 17.29 7.14
C ILE A 136 1.09 18.16 8.29
N SER A 137 1.78 19.29 8.54
CA SER A 137 1.32 20.31 9.48
C SER A 137 -0.08 20.83 9.10
N GLY A 138 -1.03 20.77 10.03
CA GLY A 138 -2.43 21.16 9.79
C GLY A 138 -3.31 20.06 9.19
N ALA A 139 -2.75 18.90 8.81
CA ALA A 139 -3.49 17.74 8.30
C ALA A 139 -3.08 16.43 9.01
N THR A 140 -2.87 16.52 10.31
CA THR A 140 -2.40 15.40 11.16
C THR A 140 -3.38 14.22 11.16
N ILE A 141 -4.69 14.47 11.16
CA ILE A 141 -5.70 13.40 11.24
C ILE A 141 -5.70 12.57 9.96
N SER A 142 -5.72 13.24 8.80
CA SER A 142 -5.67 12.63 7.47
C SER A 142 -4.34 11.92 7.23
N SER A 143 -3.21 12.51 7.65
CA SER A 143 -1.88 11.87 7.62
C SER A 143 -1.84 10.57 8.43
N LYS A 144 -2.36 10.60 9.68
CA LYS A 144 -2.47 9.42 10.54
C LYS A 144 -3.39 8.35 9.96
N ALA A 145 -4.48 8.74 9.29
CA ALA A 145 -5.39 7.80 8.64
C ALA A 145 -4.68 7.00 7.54
N ILE A 146 -3.85 7.67 6.72
CA ILE A 146 -3.04 7.02 5.66
C ILE A 146 -2.05 6.02 6.25
N ALA A 147 -1.25 6.43 7.25
CA ALA A 147 -0.29 5.51 7.87
C ALA A 147 -1.00 4.30 8.51
N ARG A 148 -2.10 4.55 9.24
CA ARG A 148 -2.89 3.50 9.90
C ARG A 148 -3.49 2.51 8.91
N MET A 149 -4.07 2.97 7.80
CA MET A 149 -4.71 2.07 6.83
C MET A 149 -3.67 1.19 6.12
N ILE A 150 -2.48 1.74 5.83
CA ILE A 150 -1.36 0.97 5.26
C ILE A 150 -0.86 -0.04 6.28
N ASN A 151 -0.67 0.35 7.55
CA ASN A 151 -0.27 -0.57 8.61
C ASN A 151 -1.25 -1.74 8.74
N GLN A 152 -2.55 -1.45 8.89
CA GLN A 152 -3.59 -2.47 9.07
C GLN A 152 -3.70 -3.40 7.87
N SER A 153 -3.66 -2.84 6.65
CA SER A 153 -3.68 -3.63 5.42
C SER A 153 -2.41 -4.48 5.30
N GLY A 154 -1.22 -3.89 5.54
CA GLY A 154 0.08 -4.54 5.44
C GLY A 154 0.29 -5.68 6.43
N GLN A 155 -0.08 -5.49 7.70
CA GLN A 155 -0.05 -6.54 8.74
C GLN A 155 -0.79 -7.80 8.29
N ARG A 156 -1.89 -7.64 7.54
CA ARG A 156 -2.70 -8.76 7.05
C ARG A 156 -2.24 -9.27 5.69
N MET A 157 -1.94 -8.39 4.76
CA MET A 157 -1.76 -8.73 3.34
C MET A 157 -0.32 -9.07 2.98
N PHE A 158 0.69 -8.40 3.54
CA PHE A 158 2.08 -8.65 3.16
C PHE A 158 2.54 -10.08 3.48
N PRO A 159 2.22 -10.66 4.65
CA PRO A 159 2.46 -12.09 4.90
C PRO A 159 1.85 -12.99 3.84
N LEU A 160 0.61 -12.72 3.44
CA LEU A 160 -0.11 -13.53 2.45
C LEU A 160 0.47 -13.38 1.05
N ILE A 161 0.84 -12.15 0.65
CA ILE A 161 1.55 -11.89 -0.61
C ILE A 161 2.86 -12.67 -0.65
N MET A 162 3.65 -12.64 0.43
CA MET A 162 4.91 -13.36 0.51
C MET A 162 4.72 -14.88 0.42
N ARG A 163 3.65 -15.42 1.01
CA ARG A 163 3.28 -16.85 0.88
C ARG A 163 2.89 -17.25 -0.54
N HIS A 164 2.30 -16.34 -1.32
CA HIS A 164 1.87 -16.56 -2.70
C HIS A 164 2.81 -15.96 -3.75
N LEU A 165 4.04 -15.58 -3.35
CA LEU A 165 4.95 -14.82 -4.21
C LEU A 165 5.31 -15.57 -5.50
N ASP A 166 5.53 -16.88 -5.42
CA ASP A 166 5.88 -17.68 -6.60
C ASP A 166 4.73 -17.73 -7.62
N ARG A 167 3.47 -17.79 -7.15
CA ARG A 167 2.30 -17.73 -8.03
C ARG A 167 2.16 -16.36 -8.68
N LEU A 168 2.37 -15.29 -7.91
CA LEU A 168 2.36 -13.93 -8.44
C LEU A 168 3.47 -13.73 -9.50
N ARG A 169 4.66 -14.30 -9.28
CA ARG A 169 5.77 -14.26 -10.24
C ARG A 169 5.49 -15.04 -11.52
N ALA A 170 4.85 -16.21 -11.41
CA ALA A 170 4.41 -16.99 -12.57
C ALA A 170 3.32 -16.25 -13.38
N GLY A 171 2.57 -15.36 -12.74
CA GLY A 171 1.56 -14.54 -13.39
C GLY A 171 0.23 -15.26 -13.60
N GLY A 172 -0.09 -16.23 -12.75
CA GLY A 172 -1.30 -17.05 -12.85
C GLY A 172 -0.98 -18.49 -13.15
#